data_AF-E0QM88-F1
#
_entry.id   AF-E0QM88-F1
#
_cell.length_a   1.000
_cell.length_b   1.000
_cell.length_c   1.000
_cell.angle_alpha   90.00
_cell.angle_beta   90.00
_cell.angle_gamma   90.00
#
_symmetry.space_group_name_H-M   'P 1'
#
loop_
_entity.id
_entity.type
_entity.pdbx_description
1 polymer ?
#
loop_
_entity_poly.entity_id
_entity_poly.type
_entity_poly.pdbx_seq_one_letter_code
_entity_poly.pdbx_strand_id
1 'polypeptide(L)'
;MPGAGRTFRRHAAKFWCLWPFSPIVDEVHDVVFVDGIYLGRKAVVLIACTRQYVLGWYVARNENINAWKALLDRIAPPLLVVSDGGSGFKTARAASWPGTQVQRCTYHAFMQVRRYITMNPKL
;
A
#
# COMPACT_ATOMS: atom_id res chain seq x y z
N MET A 1 -18.73 -12.95 -15.35
CA MET A 1 -18.64 -14.40 -15.64
C MET A 1 -19.84 -15.13 -15.04
N PRO A 2 -20.92 -15.36 -15.82
CA PRO A 2 -22.01 -16.22 -15.39
C PRO A 2 -21.51 -17.66 -15.24
N GLY A 3 -21.87 -18.36 -14.16
CA GLY A 3 -21.60 -19.80 -13.97
C GLY A 3 -20.22 -20.20 -13.38
N ALA A 4 -19.14 -19.48 -13.66
CA ALA A 4 -17.78 -19.90 -13.24
C ALA A 4 -17.42 -19.61 -11.76
N GLY A 5 -18.16 -18.72 -11.09
CA GLY A 5 -17.82 -18.28 -9.73
C GLY A 5 -18.03 -19.34 -8.64
N ARG A 6 -18.81 -20.40 -8.89
CA ARG A 6 -19.10 -21.43 -7.86
C ARG A 6 -17.92 -22.38 -7.67
N THR A 7 -17.31 -22.86 -8.76
CA THR A 7 -16.12 -23.73 -8.71
C THR A 7 -14.92 -23.00 -8.11
N PHE A 8 -14.64 -21.76 -8.55
CA PHE A 8 -13.56 -20.95 -7.99
C PHE A 8 -13.76 -20.70 -6.48
N ARG A 9 -14.96 -20.29 -6.04
CA ARG A 9 -15.25 -20.08 -4.61
C ARG A 9 -15.03 -21.34 -3.78
N ARG A 10 -15.42 -22.52 -4.28
CA ARG A 10 -15.19 -23.80 -3.60
C ARG A 10 -13.70 -24.14 -3.49
N HIS A 11 -12.93 -23.96 -4.57
CA HIS A 11 -11.49 -24.21 -4.53
C HIS A 11 -10.73 -23.20 -3.65
N ALA A 12 -11.18 -21.94 -3.64
CA ALA A 12 -10.62 -20.88 -2.83
C ALA A 12 -11.05 -20.93 -1.35
N ALA A 13 -12.14 -21.66 -1.03
CA ALA A 13 -12.75 -21.73 0.30
C ALA A 13 -11.72 -21.96 1.42
N LYS A 14 -10.84 -22.94 1.23
CA LYS A 14 -9.80 -23.33 2.20
C LYS A 14 -8.78 -22.23 2.49
N PHE A 15 -8.57 -21.31 1.56
CA PHE A 15 -7.61 -20.21 1.73
C PHE A 15 -8.23 -19.01 2.44
N TRP A 16 -9.56 -18.87 2.50
CA TRP A 16 -10.20 -17.78 3.24
C TRP A 16 -10.03 -17.90 4.77
N CYS A 17 -9.76 -19.11 5.27
CA CYS A 17 -9.41 -19.33 6.67
C CYS A 17 -7.94 -18.97 6.97
N LEU A 18 -7.12 -18.78 5.93
CA LEU A 18 -5.73 -18.37 6.10
C LEU A 18 -5.68 -16.84 6.17
N TRP A 19 -5.06 -16.34 7.24
CA TRP A 19 -4.70 -14.94 7.35
C TRP A 19 -3.18 -14.82 7.36
N PRO A 20 -2.52 -14.98 6.20
CA PRO A 20 -1.06 -14.89 6.15
C PRO A 20 -0.65 -13.47 6.50
N PHE A 21 0.17 -13.33 7.54
CA PHE A 21 0.83 -12.07 7.85
C PHE A 21 2.04 -11.91 6.96
N SER A 22 2.27 -10.69 6.48
CA SER A 22 3.56 -10.32 5.89
C SER A 22 4.71 -10.77 6.79
N PRO A 23 5.86 -11.24 6.29
CA PRO A 23 7.02 -11.51 7.14
C PRO A 23 7.43 -10.25 7.93
N ILE A 24 8.20 -10.47 9.01
CA ILE A 24 8.95 -9.39 9.65
C ILE A 24 10.21 -9.20 8.80
N VAL A 25 10.48 -7.95 8.40
CA VAL A 25 11.67 -7.56 7.64
C VAL A 25 12.51 -6.68 8.55
N ASP A 26 13.63 -7.21 9.03
CA ASP A 26 14.59 -6.48 9.87
C ASP A 26 15.69 -5.79 9.05
N GLU A 27 15.79 -6.07 7.76
CA GLU A 27 16.70 -5.41 6.82
C GLU A 27 16.31 -3.93 6.60
N VAL A 28 17.29 -3.03 6.76
CA VAL A 28 17.13 -1.62 6.45
C VAL A 28 17.35 -1.39 4.97
N HIS A 29 16.35 -0.81 4.30
CA HIS A 29 16.42 -0.44 2.88
C HIS A 29 16.60 1.07 2.70
N ASP A 30 17.34 1.45 1.65
CA ASP A 30 17.51 2.88 1.31
C ASP A 30 16.19 3.53 0.91
N VAL A 31 15.43 2.88 0.04
CA VAL A 31 14.17 3.41 -0.49
C VAL A 31 13.09 2.35 -0.47
N VAL A 32 11.96 2.69 0.16
CA VAL A 32 10.74 1.88 0.16
C VAL A 32 9.60 2.67 -0.45
N PHE A 33 8.85 2.04 -1.33
CA PHE A 33 7.63 2.56 -1.92
C PHE A 33 6.44 1.99 -1.17
N VAL A 34 5.49 2.84 -0.80
CA VAL A 34 4.24 2.42 -0.16
C VAL A 34 3.04 2.98 -0.89
N ASP A 35 1.99 2.18 -0.98
CA ASP A 35 0.74 2.55 -1.65
C ASP A 35 -0.48 1.80 -1.08
N GLY A 36 -1.67 2.31 -1.36
CA GLY A 36 -2.96 1.73 -1.02
C GLY A 36 -3.74 1.33 -2.27
N ILE A 37 -3.84 0.02 -2.53
CA ILE A 37 -4.57 -0.50 -3.69
C ILE A 37 -6.00 -0.83 -3.30
N TYR A 38 -6.96 0.00 -3.73
CA TYR A 38 -8.38 -0.22 -3.45
C TYR A 38 -8.98 -1.37 -4.27
N LEU A 39 -9.48 -2.38 -3.58
CA LEU A 39 -10.24 -3.50 -4.15
C LEU A 39 -11.74 -3.18 -4.06
N GLY A 40 -12.21 -2.34 -4.98
CA GLY A 40 -13.57 -1.83 -4.97
C GLY A 40 -13.81 -0.87 -3.80
N ARG A 41 -15.02 -0.89 -3.21
CA ARG A 41 -15.43 0.10 -2.19
C ARG A 41 -15.21 -0.33 -0.74
N LYS A 42 -14.80 -1.59 -0.49
CA LYS A 42 -14.87 -2.21 0.85
C LYS A 42 -13.55 -2.80 1.34
N ALA A 43 -12.49 -2.70 0.55
CA ALA A 43 -11.19 -3.25 0.88
C ALA A 43 -10.08 -2.43 0.23
N VAL A 44 -8.97 -2.32 0.93
CA VAL A 44 -7.71 -1.76 0.46
C VAL A 44 -6.58 -2.71 0.85
N VAL A 45 -5.63 -2.89 -0.06
CA VAL A 45 -4.36 -3.58 0.23
C VAL A 45 -3.29 -2.51 0.34
N LEU A 46 -2.80 -2.30 1.57
CA LEU A 46 -1.61 -1.50 1.80
C LEU A 46 -0.41 -2.38 1.43
N ILE A 47 0.52 -1.82 0.68
CA ILE A 47 1.70 -2.55 0.21
C ILE A 47 2.96 -1.71 0.41
N ALA A 48 4.06 -2.38 0.77
CA ALA A 48 5.39 -1.83 0.84
C ALA A 48 6.34 -2.66 -0.01
N CYS A 49 7.13 -2.03 -0.87
CA CYS A 49 8.08 -2.70 -1.74
C CYS A 49 9.37 -1.90 -1.94
N THR A 50 10.43 -2.63 -2.28
CA THR A 50 11.61 -2.06 -2.91
C THR A 50 11.37 -1.97 -4.43
N ARG A 51 12.39 -1.59 -5.19
CA ARG A 51 12.33 -1.64 -6.65
C ARG A 51 12.22 -3.07 -7.18
N GLN A 52 12.66 -4.06 -6.41
CA GLN A 52 12.88 -5.43 -6.87
C GLN A 52 11.79 -6.38 -6.35
N TYR A 53 11.30 -6.18 -5.12
CA TYR A 53 10.38 -7.11 -4.49
C TYR A 53 9.50 -6.46 -3.42
N VAL A 54 8.43 -7.17 -3.05
CA VAL A 54 7.49 -6.76 -1.99
C VAL A 54 8.06 -7.12 -0.62
N LEU A 55 8.08 -6.14 0.28
CA LEU A 55 8.51 -6.30 1.67
C LEU A 55 7.34 -6.74 2.55
N GLY A 56 6.17 -6.18 2.29
CA GLY A 56 4.99 -6.53 3.04
C GLY A 56 3.70 -5.95 2.51
N TRP A 57 2.61 -6.47 3.06
CA TRP A 57 1.27 -6.04 2.72
C TRP A 57 0.32 -6.20 3.92
N TYR A 58 -0.75 -5.42 3.90
CA TYR A 58 -1.81 -5.49 4.91
C TYR A 58 -3.17 -5.20 4.27
N VAL A 59 -4.15 -6.09 4.49
CA VAL A 59 -5.52 -5.92 3.98
C VAL A 59 -6.37 -5.23 5.05
N ALA A 60 -7.01 -4.13 4.67
CA ALA A 60 -7.91 -3.37 5.54
C ALA A 60 -9.24 -3.04 4.84
N ARG A 61 -10.24 -2.62 5.61
CA ARG A 61 -11.53 -2.13 5.06
C ARG A 61 -11.42 -0.75 4.43
N ASN A 62 -10.56 0.08 4.99
CA ASN A 62 -10.25 1.43 4.55
C ASN A 62 -8.82 1.76 4.98
N GLU A 63 -8.27 2.82 4.40
CA GLU A 63 -7.01 3.38 4.85
C GLU A 63 -7.22 4.16 6.14
N ASN A 64 -6.53 3.73 7.19
CA ASN A 64 -6.52 4.40 8.48
C ASN A 64 -5.16 4.21 9.15
N ILE A 65 -4.93 4.94 10.23
CA ILE A 65 -3.65 4.96 10.94
C ILE A 65 -3.25 3.55 11.41
N ASN A 66 -4.18 2.80 12.00
CA ASN A 66 -3.90 1.47 12.55
C ASN A 66 -3.54 0.46 11.45
N ALA A 67 -4.21 0.53 10.30
CA ALA A 67 -3.90 -0.31 9.15
C ALA A 67 -2.49 -0.04 8.62
N TRP A 68 -2.13 1.25 8.50
CA TRP A 68 -0.76 1.62 8.12
C TRP A 68 0.26 1.13 9.15
N LYS A 69 0.05 1.37 10.45
CA LYS A 69 0.95 0.87 11.50
C LYS A 69 1.15 -0.65 11.44
N ALA A 70 0.08 -1.41 11.23
CA ALA A 70 0.15 -2.87 11.11
C ALA A 70 1.06 -3.36 9.96
N LEU A 71 1.24 -2.54 8.91
CA LEU A 71 2.23 -2.78 7.87
C LEU A 71 3.63 -2.26 8.27
N LEU A 72 3.72 -1.00 8.70
CA LEU A 72 4.99 -0.32 8.95
C LEU A 72 5.79 -0.95 10.10
N ASP A 73 5.11 -1.34 11.19
CA ASP A 73 5.74 -1.92 12.39
C ASP A 73 6.38 -3.30 12.13
N ARG A 74 6.17 -3.89 10.94
CA ARG A 74 6.76 -5.17 10.54
C ARG A 74 8.01 -5.02 9.69
N ILE A 75 8.37 -3.80 9.29
CA ILE A 75 9.48 -3.52 8.38
C ILE A 75 10.41 -2.52 9.08
N ALA A 76 11.71 -2.80 9.07
CA ALA A 76 12.70 -1.89 9.61
C ALA A 76 12.60 -0.51 8.94
N PRO A 77 12.74 0.60 9.70
CA PRO A 77 12.57 1.94 9.15
C PRO A 77 13.56 2.18 7.99
N PRO A 78 13.08 2.51 6.78
CA PRO A 78 13.97 2.78 5.66
C PRO A 78 14.57 4.19 5.77
N LEU A 79 15.59 4.49 4.95
CA LEU A 79 16.16 5.85 4.90
C LEU A 79 15.16 6.83 4.28
N LEU A 80 14.49 6.41 3.21
CA LEU A 80 13.48 7.18 2.48
C LEU A 80 12.25 6.31 2.21
N VAL A 81 11.07 6.87 2.47
CA VAL A 81 9.81 6.30 1.98
C VAL A 81 9.18 7.21 0.94
N VAL A 82 8.74 6.60 -0.16
CA VAL A 82 7.99 7.25 -1.24
C VAL A 82 6.53 6.87 -1.11
N SER A 83 5.63 7.85 -0.99
CA SER A 83 4.19 7.59 -0.94
C SER A 83 3.35 8.63 -1.67
N ASP A 84 2.09 8.29 -1.93
CA ASP A 84 1.07 9.23 -2.42
C ASP A 84 0.66 10.29 -1.36
N GLY A 85 1.15 10.13 -0.13
CA GLY A 85 1.02 10.97 1.06
C GLY A 85 -0.40 11.17 1.59
N GLY A 86 -1.21 10.11 1.64
CA GLY A 86 -2.46 10.09 2.40
C GLY A 86 -2.30 10.48 3.88
N SER A 87 -3.34 11.07 4.47
CA SER A 87 -3.31 11.56 5.87
C SER A 87 -3.12 10.45 6.90
N GLY A 88 -3.75 9.27 6.68
CA GLY A 88 -3.58 8.10 7.54
C GLY A 88 -2.13 7.60 7.57
N PHE A 89 -1.46 7.60 6.42
CA PHE A 89 -0.05 7.22 6.31
C PHE A 89 0.86 8.19 7.06
N LYS A 90 0.65 9.52 6.90
CA LYS A 90 1.50 10.54 7.53
C LYS A 90 1.62 10.33 9.04
N THR A 91 0.48 10.15 9.72
CA THR A 91 0.46 9.96 11.17
C THR A 91 1.03 8.61 11.59
N ALA A 92 0.72 7.53 10.86
CA ALA A 92 1.27 6.21 11.14
C ALA A 92 2.79 6.16 10.96
N ARG A 93 3.31 6.78 9.89
CA ARG A 93 4.75 6.90 9.61
C ARG A 93 5.45 7.67 10.72
N ALA A 94 4.90 8.80 11.17
CA ALA A 94 5.51 9.58 12.25
C ALA A 94 5.66 8.77 13.55
N ALA A 95 4.73 7.83 13.82
CA ALA A 95 4.81 6.96 14.98
C ALA A 95 5.75 5.76 14.77
N SER A 96 5.70 5.12 13.61
CA SER A 96 6.41 3.85 13.35
C SER A 96 7.85 4.07 12.87
N TRP A 97 8.04 5.10 12.03
CA TRP A 97 9.28 5.45 11.36
C TRP A 97 9.60 6.96 11.51
N PRO A 98 9.83 7.45 12.74
CA PRO A 98 9.97 8.88 13.00
C PRO A 98 11.16 9.52 12.26
N GLY A 99 12.27 8.78 12.09
CA GLY A 99 13.49 9.27 11.42
C GLY A 99 13.51 9.12 9.90
N THR A 100 12.57 8.39 9.30
CA THR A 100 12.54 8.12 7.87
C THR A 100 12.16 9.37 7.08
N GLN A 101 12.95 9.70 6.06
CA GLN A 101 12.65 10.79 5.14
C GLN A 101 11.43 10.47 4.28
N VAL A 102 10.67 11.47 3.86
CA VAL A 102 9.50 11.27 3.00
C VAL A 102 9.64 12.04 1.70
N GLN A 103 9.39 11.32 0.61
CA GLN A 103 9.19 11.89 -0.70
C GLN A 103 7.77 11.61 -1.18
N ARG A 104 7.12 12.61 -1.77
CA ARG A 104 5.86 12.39 -2.49
C ARG A 104 6.15 11.70 -3.82
N CYS A 105 5.39 10.65 -4.13
CA CYS A 105 5.53 9.92 -5.38
C CYS A 105 5.24 10.84 -6.57
N THR A 106 6.24 11.02 -7.45
CA THR A 106 6.14 11.90 -8.63
C THR A 106 5.12 11.39 -9.63
N TYR A 107 4.97 10.06 -9.75
CA TYR A 107 3.92 9.46 -10.55
C TYR A 107 2.53 9.82 -10.03
N HIS A 108 2.30 9.71 -8.72
CA HIS A 108 1.02 10.12 -8.13
C HIS A 108 0.76 11.61 -8.31
N ALA A 109 1.77 12.46 -8.11
CA ALA A 109 1.65 13.89 -8.38
C ALA A 109 1.25 14.17 -9.84
N PHE A 110 1.93 13.54 -10.80
CA PHE A 110 1.62 13.63 -12.22
C PHE A 110 0.20 13.15 -12.55
N MET A 111 -0.21 12.00 -11.98
CA MET A 111 -1.55 11.45 -12.19
C MET A 111 -2.65 12.36 -11.62
N GLN A 112 -2.41 12.99 -10.48
CA GLN A 112 -3.33 13.99 -9.91
C GLN A 112 -3.47 15.20 -10.85
N VAL A 113 -2.36 15.75 -11.35
CA VAL A 113 -2.39 16.84 -12.31
C VAL A 113 -3.19 16.44 -13.56
N ARG A 114 -2.85 15.31 -14.17
CA ARG A 114 -3.55 14.80 -15.37
C ARG A 114 -5.05 14.63 -15.18
N ARG A 115 -5.50 14.24 -13.99
CA ARG A 115 -6.93 14.10 -13.67
C ARG A 115 -7.68 15.42 -13.83
N TYR A 116 -7.04 16.56 -13.55
CA TYR A 116 -7.66 17.88 -13.60
C TYR A 116 -7.45 18.62 -14.91
N ILE A 117 -6.30 18.47 -15.58
CA ILE A 117 -5.95 19.27 -16.76
C ILE A 117 -5.85 18.49 -18.08
N THR A 118 -6.15 17.19 -18.07
CA THR A 118 -5.98 16.24 -19.21
C THR A 118 -4.53 16.20 -19.72
N MET A 119 -4.23 15.33 -20.71
CA MET A 119 -2.92 15.35 -21.40
C MET A 119 -2.89 16.26 -22.64
N ASN A 120 -4.04 16.81 -23.03
CA ASN A 120 -4.19 17.65 -24.23
C ASN A 120 -4.75 19.02 -23.84
N PRO A 121 -3.96 19.86 -23.15
CA PRO A 121 -4.39 21.22 -22.83
C PRO A 121 -4.62 21.99 -24.14
N LYS A 122 -5.81 22.55 -24.33
CA LYS A 122 -6.08 23.51 -25.40
C LYS A 122 -5.71 24.90 -24.87
N LEU A 123 -4.79 25.58 -25.54
CA LEU A 123 -4.47 26.99 -25.34
C LEU A 123 -5.61 27.86 -25.88
#